data_AF-A0A1E2SK52-F1
#
_entry.id   AF-A0A1E2SK52-F1
#
_cell.length_a   1.000
_cell.length_b   1.000
_cell.length_c   1.000
_cell.angle_alpha   90.00
_cell.angle_beta   90.00
_cell.angle_gamma   90.00
#
_symmetry.space_group_name_H-M   'P 1'
#
loop_
_entity.id
_entity.type
_entity.pdbx_description
1 polymer ?
#
loop_
_entity_poly.entity_id
_entity_poly.type
_entity_poly.pdbx_seq_one_letter_code
_entity_poly.pdbx_strand_id
1 'polypeptide(L)'
;MALSKANALVALKTVLENQKLNEATRLERIHAALDVSPHRLFHPTVQIPEDAPPLMRELARKSETNYLPLLVKTFSQVMKVDGYQTVTSDGADDTSDPWLWWQRNRMDSRQTGLTRSAISYGAAYATVLPGIYGRGQQGPAISLYSPRKMTALYQDPEADEWPMLAVAVDVAGDGSRIFSLFDEEFVYRFGDEMKSLQAVDGAELAIPYGTGSLQYIDQSEHELGIPR
;
A
#
# COMPACT_ATOMS: atom_id res chain seq x y z
N MET A 1 -23.89 -3.53 -4.11
CA MET A 1 -24.45 -2.71 -5.21
C MET A 1 -23.32 -1.93 -5.85
N ALA A 2 -22.93 -2.31 -7.06
CA ALA A 2 -21.92 -1.62 -7.84
C ALA A 2 -22.11 -0.09 -7.87
N LEU A 3 -21.06 0.65 -7.52
CA LEU A 3 -21.03 2.09 -7.72
C LEU A 3 -21.08 2.43 -9.23
N SER A 4 -21.85 3.45 -9.59
CA SER A 4 -21.78 4.01 -10.94
C SER A 4 -20.41 4.64 -11.17
N LYS A 5 -19.92 4.68 -12.41
CA LYS A 5 -18.60 5.25 -12.75
C LYS A 5 -18.38 6.66 -12.18
N ALA A 6 -19.41 7.51 -12.25
CA ALA A 6 -19.37 8.87 -11.70
C ALA A 6 -19.26 8.86 -10.17
N ASN A 7 -20.03 8.01 -9.49
CA ASN A 7 -19.99 7.88 -8.03
C ASN A 7 -18.67 7.28 -7.55
N ALA A 8 -18.12 6.30 -8.26
CA ALA A 8 -16.81 5.71 -7.96
C ALA A 8 -15.70 6.78 -8.05
N LEU A 9 -15.74 7.66 -9.05
CA LEU A 9 -14.77 8.75 -9.17
C LEU A 9 -14.92 9.76 -8.01
N VAL A 10 -16.14 10.17 -7.69
CA VAL A 10 -16.39 11.06 -6.54
C VAL A 10 -15.89 10.43 -5.23
N ALA A 11 -16.15 9.14 -5.02
CA ALA A 11 -15.67 8.40 -3.86
C ALA A 11 -14.13 8.35 -3.81
N LEU A 12 -13.47 8.02 -4.93
CA LEU A 12 -12.02 8.05 -5.06
C LEU A 12 -11.45 9.41 -4.68
N LYS A 13 -12.01 10.49 -5.23
CA LYS A 13 -11.58 11.87 -4.95
C LYS A 13 -11.73 12.20 -3.46
N THR A 14 -12.87 11.84 -2.88
CA THR A 14 -13.17 12.08 -1.46
C THR A 14 -12.14 11.39 -0.56
N VAL A 15 -11.78 10.13 -0.84
CA VAL A 15 -10.78 9.39 -0.07
C VAL A 15 -9.38 10.00 -0.24
N LEU A 16 -9.02 10.41 -1.46
CA LEU A 16 -7.71 11.00 -1.75
C LEU A 16 -7.51 12.37 -1.10
N GLU A 17 -8.53 13.24 -1.16
CA GLU A 17 -8.44 14.61 -0.66
C GLU A 17 -8.58 14.71 0.86
N ASN A 18 -9.42 13.86 1.47
CA ASN A 18 -9.63 13.89 2.92
C ASN A 18 -8.69 12.93 3.63
N GLN A 19 -8.94 11.62 3.50
CA GLN A 19 -8.30 10.60 4.35
C GLN A 19 -6.80 10.48 4.04
N LYS A 20 -6.45 10.31 2.77
CA LYS A 20 -5.05 10.11 2.37
C LYS A 20 -4.20 11.32 2.68
N LEU A 21 -4.74 12.54 2.54
CA LEU A 21 -4.01 13.79 2.80
C LEU A 21 -3.76 13.99 4.31
N ASN A 22 -4.75 13.66 5.15
CA ASN A 22 -4.62 13.67 6.60
C ASN A 22 -3.51 12.70 7.09
N GLU A 23 -3.49 11.48 6.54
CA GLU A 23 -2.49 10.47 6.89
C GLU A 23 -1.10 10.77 6.31
N ALA A 24 -1.03 11.37 5.12
CA ALA A 24 0.21 11.60 4.38
C ALA A 24 1.24 12.37 5.20
N THR A 25 0.84 13.43 5.91
CA THR A 25 1.77 14.24 6.72
C THR A 25 2.45 13.41 7.81
N ARG A 26 1.69 12.57 8.52
CA ARG A 26 2.23 11.67 9.54
C ARG A 26 3.15 10.62 8.91
N LEU A 27 2.73 10.00 7.81
CA LEU A 27 3.49 8.95 7.14
C LEU A 27 4.80 9.47 6.53
N GLU A 28 4.81 10.68 5.98
CA GLU A 28 6.02 11.32 5.45
C GLU A 28 7.00 11.68 6.57
N ARG A 29 6.51 12.13 7.73
CA ARG A 29 7.36 12.36 8.90
C ARG A 29 8.03 11.09 9.38
N ILE A 30 7.29 9.99 9.48
CA ILE A 30 7.83 8.67 9.86
C ILE A 30 8.86 8.21 8.81
N HIS A 31 8.52 8.33 7.53
CA HIS A 31 9.42 7.96 6.45
C HIS A 31 10.73 8.76 6.50
N ALA A 32 10.64 10.07 6.74
CA ALA A 32 11.78 10.94 6.91
C ALA A 32 12.66 10.56 8.10
N ALA A 33 12.06 10.16 9.21
CA ALA A 33 12.79 9.68 10.39
C ALA A 33 13.51 8.35 10.15
N LEU A 34 13.04 7.52 9.21
CA LEU A 34 13.67 6.26 8.83
C LEU A 34 14.70 6.38 7.70
N ASP A 35 14.84 7.57 7.10
CA ASP A 35 15.78 7.82 6.03
C ASP A 35 17.20 8.01 6.59
N VAL A 36 18.15 7.23 6.07
CA VAL A 36 19.59 7.30 6.45
C VAL A 36 20.38 8.04 5.37
N SER A 37 19.72 8.58 4.35
CA SER A 37 20.39 9.15 3.18
C SER A 37 21.31 10.32 3.56
N PRO A 38 22.60 10.26 3.17
CA PRO A 38 23.57 11.31 3.51
C PRO A 38 23.34 12.62 2.74
N HIS A 39 22.35 12.70 1.84
CA HIS A 39 22.09 13.86 1.01
C HIS A 39 20.96 14.75 1.53
N ARG A 40 20.28 14.35 2.62
CA ARG A 40 19.25 15.20 3.24
C ARG A 40 19.90 16.32 4.04
N LEU A 41 19.23 17.48 4.09
CA LEU A 41 19.61 18.60 4.96
C LEU A 41 19.69 18.08 6.41
N PHE A 42 20.93 17.85 6.87
CA PHE A 42 21.23 17.44 8.22
C PHE A 42 20.85 18.59 9.15
N HIS A 43 19.83 18.38 9.98
CA HIS A 43 19.51 19.27 11.07
C HIS A 43 20.19 18.67 12.31
N PRO A 44 21.29 19.27 12.81
CA PRO A 44 21.92 18.78 14.02
C PRO A 44 20.90 18.77 15.16
N THR A 45 20.70 17.60 15.74
CA THR A 45 19.95 17.44 16.99
C THR A 45 20.81 17.92 18.16
N VAL A 46 22.12 17.79 18.03
CA VAL A 46 23.11 18.33 18.97
C VAL A 46 23.18 19.85 18.84
N GLN A 47 23.20 20.57 19.96
CA GLN A 47 23.43 22.01 19.97
C GLN A 47 24.86 22.31 19.51
N ILE A 48 24.99 22.99 18.38
CA ILE A 48 26.27 23.43 17.84
C ILE A 48 26.29 24.97 17.93
N PRO A 49 27.31 25.58 18.56
CA PRO A 49 27.47 27.03 18.56
C PRO A 49 27.50 27.60 17.13
N GLU A 50 26.93 28.78 16.91
CA GLU A 50 26.89 29.40 15.56
C GLU A 50 28.31 29.60 14.98
N ASP A 51 29.26 30.00 15.84
CA ASP A 51 30.68 30.21 15.49
C ASP A 51 31.52 28.92 15.44
N ALA A 52 30.90 27.74 15.54
CA ALA A 52 31.64 26.48 15.54
C ALA A 52 32.43 26.27 14.23
N PRO A 53 33.70 25.84 14.31
CA PRO A 53 34.51 25.53 13.13
C PRO A 53 33.82 24.49 12.22
N PRO A 54 34.04 24.55 10.88
CA PRO A 54 33.44 23.59 9.94
C PRO A 54 33.68 22.12 10.31
N LEU A 55 34.88 21.81 10.81
CA LEU A 55 35.24 20.46 11.26
C LEU A 55 34.38 19.98 12.45
N MET A 56 34.07 20.87 13.39
CA MET A 56 33.21 20.56 14.54
C MET A 56 31.78 20.26 14.08
N ARG A 57 31.26 21.02 13.09
CA ARG A 57 29.95 20.75 12.49
C ARG A 57 29.91 19.41 11.77
N GLU A 58 30.98 19.05 11.07
CA GLU A 58 31.10 17.76 10.39
C GLU A 58 31.20 16.59 11.37
N LEU A 59 31.94 16.76 12.47
CA LEU A 59 32.02 15.76 13.53
C LEU A 59 30.67 15.56 14.23
N ALA A 60 29.98 16.65 14.56
CA ALA A 60 28.62 16.57 15.11
C ALA A 60 27.68 15.83 14.15
N ARG A 61 27.77 16.12 12.85
CA ARG A 61 27.02 15.41 11.82
C ARG A 61 27.31 13.92 11.74
N LYS A 62 28.58 13.53 11.85
CA LYS A 62 28.99 12.12 11.86
C LYS A 62 28.66 11.40 13.17
N SER A 63 28.52 12.14 14.26
CA SER A 63 28.20 11.58 15.58
C SER A 63 26.75 11.11 15.70
N GLU A 64 25.84 11.68 14.90
CA GLU A 64 24.44 11.28 14.86
C GLU A 64 24.24 10.08 13.92
N THR A 65 24.10 8.89 14.50
CA THR A 65 23.78 7.65 13.76
C THR A 65 22.31 7.29 13.96
N ASN A 66 21.55 7.21 12.87
CA ASN A 66 20.16 6.78 12.91
C ASN A 66 20.06 5.25 13.01
N TYR A 67 19.77 4.75 14.22
CA TYR A 67 19.58 3.31 14.47
C TYR A 67 18.15 2.81 14.20
N LEU A 68 17.16 3.69 14.00
CA LEU A 68 15.77 3.29 13.79
C LEU A 68 15.60 2.29 12.63
N PRO A 69 16.26 2.48 11.47
CA PRO A 69 16.11 1.56 10.35
C PRO A 69 16.71 0.18 10.62
N LEU A 70 17.71 0.11 11.50
CA LEU A 70 18.28 -1.15 11.97
C LEU A 70 17.26 -1.89 12.84
N LEU A 71 16.64 -1.22 13.80
CA LEU A 71 15.61 -1.81 14.67
C LEU A 71 14.42 -2.33 13.85
N VAL A 72 13.89 -1.51 12.93
CA VAL A 72 12.81 -1.95 12.03
C VAL A 72 13.23 -3.18 11.22
N LYS A 73 14.47 -3.20 10.72
CA LYS A 73 15.00 -4.32 9.94
C LYS A 73 15.07 -5.59 10.78
N THR A 74 15.64 -5.56 11.98
CA THR A 74 15.82 -6.75 12.82
C THR A 74 14.48 -7.39 13.16
N PHE A 75 13.49 -6.61 13.59
CA PHE A 75 12.16 -7.16 13.90
C PHE A 75 11.44 -7.68 12.64
N SER A 76 11.54 -6.96 11.51
CA SER A 76 10.93 -7.42 10.25
C SER A 76 11.51 -8.73 9.73
N GLN A 77 12.77 -9.04 10.04
CA GLN A 77 13.43 -10.29 9.64
C GLN A 77 13.03 -11.47 10.51
N VAL A 78 12.77 -11.25 11.80
CA VAL A 78 12.36 -12.30 12.75
C VAL A 78 10.88 -12.64 12.60
N MET A 79 10.04 -11.65 12.30
CA MET A 79 8.59 -11.81 12.11
C MET A 79 8.25 -12.34 10.71
N LYS A 80 8.74 -13.54 10.40
CA LYS A 80 8.51 -14.23 9.13
C LYS A 80 7.68 -15.48 9.37
N VAL A 81 6.62 -15.65 8.58
CA VAL A 81 5.83 -16.88 8.52
C VAL A 81 6.60 -17.92 7.69
N ASP A 82 6.87 -19.07 8.30
CA ASP A 82 7.66 -20.17 7.73
C ASP A 82 6.86 -21.48 7.54
N GLY A 83 5.60 -21.49 8.00
CA GLY A 83 4.70 -22.63 7.79
C GLY A 83 3.29 -22.34 8.26
N TYR A 84 2.35 -23.14 7.76
CA TYR A 84 0.95 -23.15 8.18
C TYR A 84 0.58 -24.56 8.62
N GLN A 85 0.03 -24.71 9.82
CA GLN A 85 -0.41 -25.99 10.38
C GLN A 85 -1.86 -25.87 10.84
N THR A 86 -2.70 -26.83 10.45
CA THR A 86 -4.09 -26.94 10.91
C THR A 86 -4.26 -28.16 11.80
N VAL A 87 -5.06 -28.04 12.85
CA VAL A 87 -5.30 -29.13 13.83
C VAL A 87 -6.26 -30.19 13.25
N THR A 88 -7.03 -29.85 12.20
CA THR A 88 -8.14 -30.67 11.67
C THR A 88 -7.72 -31.56 10.48
N SER A 89 -6.53 -32.15 10.50
CA SER A 89 -6.08 -33.06 9.44
C SER A 89 -6.55 -34.51 9.66
N ASP A 90 -7.78 -34.70 10.13
CA ASP A 90 -8.44 -36.01 10.15
C ASP A 90 -9.25 -36.17 8.86
N GLY A 91 -8.55 -36.53 7.77
CA GLY A 91 -9.15 -37.32 6.68
C GLY A 91 -10.22 -36.67 5.79
N ALA A 92 -10.19 -35.36 5.54
CA ALA A 92 -10.98 -34.75 4.46
C ALA A 92 -10.06 -34.31 3.31
N ASP A 93 -10.05 -35.13 2.25
CA ASP A 93 -9.76 -34.69 0.90
C ASP A 93 -10.66 -33.48 0.56
N ASP A 94 -10.11 -32.60 -0.28
CA ASP A 94 -10.80 -31.50 -0.97
C ASP A 94 -10.83 -30.15 -0.22
N THR A 95 -9.77 -29.35 -0.38
CA THR A 95 -9.77 -27.95 -0.89
C THR A 95 -8.33 -27.41 -0.72
N SER A 96 -7.65 -27.12 -1.84
CA SER A 96 -6.26 -26.65 -1.97
C SER A 96 -5.53 -26.16 -0.69
N ASP A 97 -4.37 -26.74 -0.39
CA ASP A 97 -3.47 -26.30 0.69
C ASP A 97 -3.25 -24.77 0.64
N PRO A 98 -3.72 -23.99 1.63
CA PRO A 98 -3.52 -22.54 1.67
C PRO A 98 -2.05 -22.14 1.57
N TRP A 99 -1.15 -23.00 2.06
CA TRP A 99 0.29 -22.80 1.96
C TRP A 99 0.79 -22.83 0.51
N LEU A 100 0.19 -23.65 -0.36
CA LEU A 100 0.50 -23.67 -1.78
C LEU A 100 0.22 -22.30 -2.42
N TRP A 101 -0.90 -21.66 -2.08
CA TRP A 101 -1.24 -20.34 -2.61
C TRP A 101 -0.34 -19.24 -2.06
N TRP A 102 0.04 -19.34 -0.79
CA TRP A 102 1.06 -18.48 -0.19
C TRP A 102 2.38 -18.53 -0.98
N GLN A 103 2.88 -19.73 -1.25
CA GLN A 103 4.11 -19.95 -2.01
C GLN A 103 3.98 -19.48 -3.48
N ARG A 104 2.84 -19.75 -4.13
CA ARG A 104 2.57 -19.29 -5.51
C ARG A 104 2.58 -17.77 -5.64
N ASN A 105 2.12 -17.05 -4.62
CA ASN A 105 2.21 -15.60 -4.53
C ASN A 105 3.61 -15.08 -4.17
N ARG A 106 4.58 -15.98 -3.96
CA ARG A 106 5.94 -15.71 -3.50
C ARG A 106 5.98 -15.00 -2.15
N MET A 107 4.99 -15.26 -1.29
CA MET A 107 4.85 -14.60 -0.01
C MET A 107 6.02 -14.90 0.93
N ASP A 108 6.73 -16.01 0.76
CA ASP A 108 7.99 -16.32 1.44
C ASP A 108 9.03 -15.21 1.31
N SER A 109 9.03 -14.48 0.19
CA SER A 109 9.94 -13.35 -0.04
C SER A 109 9.25 -12.00 0.18
N ARG A 110 7.99 -11.87 -0.27
CA ARG A 110 7.26 -10.59 -0.33
C ARG A 110 6.74 -10.14 1.05
N GLN A 111 6.48 -11.06 1.98
CA GLN A 111 5.93 -10.75 3.30
C GLN A 111 6.75 -9.72 4.09
N THR A 112 8.08 -9.69 3.87
CA THR A 112 8.99 -8.74 4.51
C THR A 112 8.53 -7.29 4.32
N GLY A 113 7.99 -6.95 3.15
CA GLY A 113 7.49 -5.62 2.86
C GLY A 113 6.23 -5.25 3.66
N LEU A 114 5.35 -6.23 3.91
CA LEU A 114 4.15 -6.06 4.71
C LEU A 114 4.53 -5.85 6.19
N THR A 115 5.32 -6.77 6.75
CA THR A 115 5.78 -6.70 8.14
C THR A 115 6.58 -5.43 8.42
N ARG A 116 7.49 -5.06 7.52
CA ARG A 116 8.25 -3.80 7.64
C ARG A 116 7.33 -2.59 7.62
N SER A 117 6.31 -2.56 6.75
CA SER A 117 5.35 -1.47 6.69
C SER A 117 4.57 -1.35 8.00
N ALA A 118 4.10 -2.47 8.56
CA ALA A 118 3.37 -2.50 9.81
C ALA A 118 4.21 -1.97 10.98
N ILE A 119 5.45 -2.43 11.12
CA ILE A 119 6.37 -1.96 12.18
C ILE A 119 6.72 -0.48 12.00
N SER A 120 6.90 -0.03 10.75
CA SER A 120 7.34 1.34 10.47
C SER A 120 6.21 2.35 10.70
N TYR A 121 5.02 2.09 10.17
CA TYR A 121 3.93 3.07 10.06
C TYR A 121 2.76 2.78 11.01
N GLY A 122 2.74 1.61 11.64
CA GLY A 122 1.64 1.12 12.47
C GLY A 122 0.51 0.45 11.68
N ALA A 123 0.59 0.43 10.34
CA ALA A 123 -0.40 -0.19 9.47
C ALA A 123 0.28 -0.76 8.22
N ALA A 124 -0.32 -1.79 7.65
CA ALA A 124 0.04 -2.34 6.35
C ALA A 124 -1.21 -3.00 5.74
N TYR A 125 -1.30 -2.99 4.42
CA TYR A 125 -2.48 -3.50 3.72
C TYR A 125 -2.09 -4.61 2.77
N ALA A 126 -2.98 -5.58 2.62
CA ALA A 126 -2.91 -6.61 1.60
C ALA A 126 -4.28 -6.71 0.93
N THR A 127 -4.29 -6.93 -0.38
CA THR A 127 -5.50 -7.31 -1.10
C THR A 127 -5.36 -8.72 -1.62
N VAL A 128 -6.47 -9.45 -1.63
CA VAL A 128 -6.56 -10.80 -2.20
C VAL A 128 -7.68 -10.74 -3.22
N LEU A 129 -7.32 -10.84 -4.50
CA LEU A 129 -8.28 -10.78 -5.62
C LEU A 129 -8.21 -12.08 -6.43
N PRO A 130 -9.26 -12.42 -7.20
CA PRO A 130 -9.17 -13.51 -8.17
C PRO A 130 -8.05 -13.27 -9.18
N GLY A 131 -7.19 -14.27 -9.37
CA GLY A 131 -6.07 -14.24 -10.29
C GLY A 131 -5.89 -15.55 -11.04
N ILE A 132 -5.02 -15.53 -12.04
CA ILE A 132 -4.77 -16.68 -12.91
C ILE A 132 -3.29 -17.05 -12.82
N TYR A 133 -3.00 -18.33 -12.55
CA TYR A 133 -1.66 -18.89 -12.40
C TYR A 133 -1.37 -19.98 -13.44
N GLY A 134 -0.12 -20.02 -13.92
CA GLY A 134 0.36 -21.09 -14.81
C GLY A 134 -0.50 -21.23 -16.06
N ARG A 135 -1.03 -22.45 -16.31
CA ARG A 135 -1.85 -22.79 -17.48
C ARG A 135 -3.34 -22.43 -17.32
N GLY A 136 -3.65 -21.30 -16.70
CA GLY A 136 -5.05 -20.86 -16.54
C GLY A 136 -5.72 -21.33 -15.24
N GLN A 137 -4.96 -21.77 -14.24
CA GLN A 137 -5.54 -22.15 -12.95
C GLN A 137 -5.96 -20.90 -12.18
N GLN A 138 -7.24 -20.78 -11.86
CA GLN A 138 -7.74 -19.70 -11.02
C GLN A 138 -7.26 -19.88 -9.58
N GLY A 139 -6.93 -18.77 -8.92
CA GLY A 139 -6.52 -18.77 -7.52
C GLY A 139 -6.36 -17.36 -6.95
N PRO A 140 -6.17 -17.24 -5.63
CA PRO A 140 -6.06 -15.94 -4.97
C PRO A 140 -4.74 -15.24 -5.31
N ALA A 141 -4.83 -14.02 -5.86
CA ALA A 141 -3.72 -13.12 -6.11
C ALA A 141 -3.56 -12.11 -4.97
N ILE A 142 -2.41 -12.22 -4.28
CA ILE A 142 -2.07 -11.40 -3.12
C ILE A 142 -1.17 -10.24 -3.56
N SER A 143 -1.64 -9.03 -3.29
CA SER A 143 -0.88 -7.79 -3.47
C SER A 143 -0.68 -7.12 -2.11
N LEU A 144 0.53 -6.59 -1.89
CA LEU A 144 0.94 -6.01 -0.61
C LEU A 144 1.20 -4.52 -0.79
N TYR A 145 0.68 -3.72 0.12
CA TYR A 145 0.74 -2.27 0.05
C TYR A 145 1.27 -1.67 1.36
N SER A 146 2.15 -0.68 1.19
CA SER A 146 2.48 0.26 2.26
C SER A 146 1.28 1.19 2.49
N PRO A 147 1.03 1.67 3.72
CA PRO A 147 0.00 2.67 3.98
C PRO A 147 0.25 4.00 3.25
N ARG A 148 1.46 4.23 2.71
CA ARG A 148 1.72 5.37 1.82
C ARG A 148 1.07 5.18 0.45
N LYS A 149 0.95 3.95 -0.01
CA LYS A 149 0.33 3.60 -1.30
C LYS A 149 -1.16 3.37 -1.17
N MET A 150 -1.61 2.70 -0.10
CA MET A 150 -3.00 2.33 0.09
C MET A 150 -3.60 2.98 1.34
N THR A 151 -4.85 3.40 1.25
CA THR A 151 -5.64 3.96 2.35
C THR A 151 -7.01 3.27 2.37
N ALA A 152 -7.42 2.79 3.53
CA ALA A 152 -8.73 2.18 3.74
C ALA A 152 -9.65 3.16 4.48
N LEU A 153 -10.93 3.18 4.12
CA LEU A 153 -11.98 3.99 4.72
C LEU A 153 -12.93 3.07 5.46
N TYR A 154 -13.11 3.34 6.75
CA TYR A 154 -14.06 2.66 7.63
C TYR A 154 -15.21 3.64 7.96
N GLN A 155 -16.39 3.12 8.27
CA GLN A 155 -17.49 3.95 8.74
C GLN A 155 -17.22 4.43 10.17
N ASP A 156 -16.84 3.48 11.02
CA ASP A 156 -16.34 3.65 12.37
C ASP A 156 -14.95 2.99 12.48
N PRO A 157 -13.87 3.77 12.53
CA PRO A 157 -12.51 3.24 12.65
C PRO A 157 -12.23 2.40 13.91
N GLU A 158 -13.07 2.49 14.95
CA GLU A 158 -12.88 1.75 16.21
C GLU A 158 -13.74 0.48 16.27
N ALA A 159 -14.93 0.51 15.68
CA ALA A 159 -15.90 -0.57 15.78
C ALA A 159 -15.95 -1.49 14.55
N ASP A 160 -15.60 -0.97 13.36
CA ASP A 160 -15.75 -1.72 12.12
C ASP A 160 -14.61 -2.73 11.92
N GLU A 161 -14.99 -3.97 11.64
CA GLU A 161 -14.04 -5.02 11.26
C GLU A 161 -13.60 -4.90 9.79
N TRP A 162 -14.47 -4.36 8.92
CA TRP A 162 -14.28 -4.33 7.47
C TRP A 162 -14.30 -2.90 6.92
N PRO A 163 -13.36 -2.53 6.02
CA PRO A 163 -13.39 -1.22 5.39
C PRO A 163 -14.53 -1.14 4.37
N MET A 164 -15.21 0.00 4.33
CA MET A 164 -16.23 0.29 3.32
C MET A 164 -15.63 0.46 1.93
N LEU A 165 -14.49 1.16 1.86
CA LEU A 165 -13.78 1.46 0.62
C LEU A 165 -12.28 1.40 0.89
N ALA A 166 -11.50 1.09 -0.14
CA ALA A 166 -10.06 1.30 -0.08
C ALA A 166 -9.52 1.87 -1.39
N VAL A 167 -8.47 2.67 -1.31
CA VAL A 167 -7.80 3.26 -2.48
C VAL A 167 -6.34 2.90 -2.45
N ALA A 168 -5.87 2.19 -3.48
CA ALA A 168 -4.46 1.96 -3.73
C ALA A 168 -3.95 2.87 -4.85
N VAL A 169 -2.73 3.38 -4.68
CA VAL A 169 -2.01 4.19 -5.66
C VAL A 169 -0.74 3.47 -6.05
N ASP A 170 -0.68 3.04 -7.30
CA ASP A 170 0.51 2.47 -7.91
C ASP A 170 1.13 3.46 -8.90
N VAL A 171 2.45 3.50 -8.91
CA VAL A 171 3.24 4.32 -9.84
C VAL A 171 3.91 3.36 -10.79
N ALA A 172 3.58 3.45 -12.07
CA ALA A 172 4.22 2.66 -13.11
C ALA A 172 5.62 3.21 -13.41
N GLY A 173 6.46 2.40 -14.08
CA GLY A 173 7.86 2.73 -14.33
C GLY A 173 8.08 3.99 -15.19
N ASP A 174 7.06 4.43 -15.92
CA ASP A 174 7.05 5.63 -16.75
C ASP A 174 6.62 6.91 -16.00
N GLY A 175 6.34 6.78 -14.70
CA GLY A 175 5.87 7.84 -13.81
C GLY A 175 4.34 8.01 -13.78
N SER A 176 3.59 7.25 -14.60
CA SER A 176 2.12 7.30 -14.58
C SER A 176 1.58 6.72 -13.27
N ARG A 177 0.45 7.26 -12.80
CA ARG A 177 -0.22 6.81 -11.57
C ARG A 177 -1.50 6.08 -11.92
N ILE A 178 -1.68 4.91 -11.32
CA ILE A 178 -2.88 4.10 -11.41
C ILE A 178 -3.51 4.08 -10.02
N PHE A 179 -4.76 4.49 -9.96
CA PHE A 179 -5.58 4.50 -8.75
C PHE A 179 -6.55 3.33 -8.84
N SER A 180 -6.53 2.44 -7.86
CA SER A 180 -7.50 1.34 -7.74
C SER A 180 -8.40 1.61 -6.53
N LEU A 181 -9.68 1.84 -6.79
CA LEU A 181 -10.73 1.92 -5.77
C LEU A 181 -11.33 0.52 -5.58
N PHE A 182 -11.33 0.04 -4.36
CA PHE A 182 -11.95 -1.20 -3.93
C PHE A 182 -13.25 -0.85 -3.21
N ASP A 183 -14.34 -1.46 -3.66
CA ASP A 183 -15.59 -1.51 -2.91
C ASP A 183 -15.94 -2.97 -2.55
N GLU A 184 -17.15 -3.18 -2.04
CA GLU A 184 -17.65 -4.49 -1.60
C GLU A 184 -17.69 -5.57 -2.70
N GLU A 185 -17.80 -5.21 -3.97
CA GLU A 185 -18.06 -6.16 -5.08
C GLU A 185 -17.06 -6.00 -6.25
N PHE A 186 -16.53 -4.80 -6.45
CA PHE A 186 -15.76 -4.37 -7.61
C PHE A 186 -14.45 -3.66 -7.25
N VAL A 187 -13.51 -3.74 -8.19
CA VAL A 187 -12.33 -2.90 -8.25
C VAL A 187 -12.45 -1.99 -9.46
N TYR A 188 -12.38 -0.68 -9.24
CA TYR A 188 -12.38 0.34 -10.28
C TYR A 188 -10.99 0.92 -10.45
N ARG A 189 -10.46 0.96 -11.68
CA ARG A 189 -9.15 1.54 -11.95
C ARG A 189 -9.25 2.85 -12.72
N PHE A 190 -8.43 3.80 -12.31
CA PHE A 190 -8.31 5.11 -12.92
C PHE A 190 -6.85 5.45 -13.19
N GLY A 191 -6.56 6.09 -14.32
CA GLY A 191 -5.23 6.56 -14.69
C GLY A 191 -5.13 8.08 -14.63
N ASP A 192 -3.94 8.59 -14.32
CA ASP A 192 -3.61 10.00 -14.50
C ASP A 192 -3.37 10.31 -15.99
N GLU A 193 -4.05 11.34 -16.51
CA GLU A 193 -4.09 11.74 -17.92
C GLU A 193 -2.70 11.99 -18.53
N MET A 194 -1.67 12.29 -17.71
CA MET A 194 -0.35 12.60 -18.24
C MET A 194 0.24 11.47 -19.11
N LYS A 195 -0.17 10.21 -18.91
CA LYS A 195 0.14 9.06 -19.80
C LYS A 195 -0.82 7.89 -19.54
N SER A 196 -2.08 7.96 -19.96
CA SER A 196 -2.96 6.78 -19.87
C SER A 196 -2.38 5.63 -20.73
N LEU A 197 -2.09 4.49 -20.09
CA LEU A 197 -1.76 3.24 -20.79
C LEU A 197 -3.04 2.73 -21.44
N GLN A 198 -3.15 2.98 -22.75
CA GLN A 198 -4.20 2.49 -23.66
C GLN A 198 -5.61 2.49 -23.05
N ALA A 199 -6.24 3.68 -23.02
CA ALA A 199 -7.68 3.77 -22.88
C ALA A 199 -8.36 2.95 -23.98
N VAL A 200 -9.10 1.91 -23.60
CA VAL A 200 -9.99 1.19 -24.51
C VAL A 200 -11.31 1.95 -24.53
N ASP A 201 -11.65 2.51 -25.70
CA ASP A 201 -12.87 3.26 -26.07
C ASP A 201 -13.86 3.62 -24.94
N GLY A 202 -13.92 4.92 -24.61
CA GLY A 202 -14.98 5.48 -23.76
C GLY A 202 -14.55 6.63 -22.84
N ALA A 203 -13.89 7.65 -23.38
CA ALA A 203 -13.54 8.85 -22.62
C ALA A 203 -14.77 9.76 -22.38
N GLU A 204 -15.62 9.41 -21.42
CA GLU A 204 -16.72 10.29 -20.98
C GLU A 204 -16.55 10.88 -19.58
N LEU A 205 -15.58 10.42 -18.77
CA LEU A 205 -15.34 10.95 -17.43
C LEU A 205 -13.85 11.21 -17.18
N ALA A 206 -13.43 12.43 -17.52
CA ALA A 206 -12.18 13.03 -17.03
C ALA A 206 -12.55 14.08 -15.97
N ILE A 207 -12.18 13.85 -14.72
CA ILE A 207 -12.44 14.80 -13.62
C ILE A 207 -11.10 15.29 -13.06
N PRO A 208 -10.93 16.61 -12.84
CA PRO A 208 -9.68 17.17 -12.36
C PRO A 208 -9.34 16.69 -10.94
N TYR A 209 -8.09 16.25 -10.76
CA TYR A 209 -7.47 15.86 -9.50
C TYR A 209 -6.07 16.48 -9.41
N GLY A 210 -5.86 17.37 -8.44
CA GLY A 210 -4.62 18.13 -8.34
C GLY A 210 -4.35 18.94 -9.62
N THR A 211 -3.21 18.70 -10.27
CA THR A 211 -2.81 19.33 -11.55
C THR A 211 -3.16 18.51 -12.80
N GLY A 212 -3.79 17.33 -12.66
CA GLY A 212 -4.14 16.43 -13.78
C GLY A 212 -5.64 16.07 -13.79
N SER A 213 -6.05 15.18 -14.70
CA SER A 213 -7.39 14.59 -14.69
C SER A 213 -7.31 13.07 -14.53
N LEU A 214 -8.29 12.50 -13.82
CA LEU A 214 -8.43 11.06 -13.65
C LEU A 214 -9.33 10.52 -14.75
N GLN A 215 -8.80 9.56 -15.51
CA GLN A 215 -9.53 8.84 -16.55
C GLN A 215 -9.85 7.43 -16.08
N TYR A 216 -11.10 7.02 -16.25
CA TYR A 216 -11.52 5.64 -15.97
C TYR A 216 -10.86 4.66 -16.96
N ILE A 217 -10.30 3.56 -16.45
CA ILE A 217 -9.65 2.52 -17.26
C ILE A 217 -10.56 1.30 -17.36
N ASP A 218 -10.82 0.63 -16.23
CA ASP A 218 -11.59 -0.61 -16.18
C ASP A 218 -12.35 -0.75 -14.84
N GLN A 219 -13.25 -1.73 -14.81
CA GLN A 219 -13.81 -2.27 -13.57
C GLN A 219 -13.71 -3.80 -13.65
N SER A 220 -13.42 -4.44 -12.53
CA SER A 220 -13.38 -5.90 -12.40
C SER A 220 -14.16 -6.32 -11.16
N GLU A 221 -15.07 -7.27 -11.31
CA GLU A 221 -15.73 -7.93 -10.17
C GLU A 221 -14.72 -8.84 -9.48
N HIS A 222 -14.72 -8.84 -8.16
CA HIS A 222 -13.81 -9.70 -7.38
C HIS A 222 -14.51 -10.87 -6.69
N GLU A 223 -15.85 -10.97 -6.80
CA GLU A 223 -16.68 -12.12 -6.37
C GLU A 223 -16.54 -12.50 -4.88
N LEU A 224 -15.96 -11.63 -4.03
CA LEU A 224 -15.60 -11.92 -2.64
C LEU A 224 -16.56 -11.26 -1.62
N GLY A 225 -17.83 -11.05 -1.99
CA GLY A 225 -18.80 -10.28 -1.19
C GLY A 225 -18.74 -10.53 0.33
N ILE A 226 -18.95 -9.48 1.12
CA ILE A 226 -18.81 -9.52 2.57
C ILE A 226 -19.73 -10.59 3.16
N PRO A 227 -19.23 -11.51 4.01
CA PRO A 227 -20.10 -12.43 4.73
C PRO A 227 -21.06 -11.62 5.63
N ARG A 228 -22.35 -11.70 5.32
CA ARG A 228 -23.43 -11.07 6.10
C ARG A 228 -23.57 -11.66 7.50
#